data_AF-A0A523PL68-F1
#
_entry.id   AF-A0A523PL68-F1
#
_cell.length_a   1.000
_cell.length_b   1.000
_cell.length_c   1.000
_cell.angle_alpha   90.00
_cell.angle_beta   90.00
_cell.angle_gamma   90.00
#
_symmetry.space_group_name_H-M   'P 1'
#
loop_
_entity.id
_entity.type
_entity.pdbx_description
1 polymer ?
#
loop_
_entity_poly.entity_id
_entity_poly.type
_entity_poly.pdbx_seq_one_letter_code
_entity_poly.pdbx_strand_id
1 'polypeptide(L)'
;MNSCSERCQLAPADPSPRWPAMPRAHPLALACLLVLAPNLRADRVVTEDGRVLEVLKAREKDGGYLFEFEHGTIFLPTKAGVKAVEVEGDMSDYVPENDDERKKLEQGYVRYRGKWISKVGYLNKKRKEHERSKAQADEMAVYSRWLYRLKTETKHFFIETNTSPELLEYYAELFEAYYKLMDKRVGIKPTPTMRRTKMTVNIYKNRPEFTKMTRKSPGVAGFFHPGEQTLNFFHDYVDPTTSDWVALHECTHLLTYLIDQQFRPQIWINEAVADYFGSATIERDRRGKLVITPGKLQIDRVLTVQQALQKGEAVRLGDLFELERRKFHSFEYAHAWSFVYFLNNYKDGKYAKGFAKFFRDLYTTAKGVPYETIPSYGLSGVGKVVKPEDIKALLLKRIGERDVQKLERQWHDFIAEIPVDAPEARLKRGLRAVAQWKFGAALPDLEAAIEGGVEDARAYWARARAITFKGHIVHFDEDGEELPDETPETEGGKELSSEERQEQALADIRRAIELDPLNARYRRDLSFYLVADPDLAKSFIENETTKESIEHGEAKEQAGLAMELDPKIASYRTWYESFK
;
A
#
# COMPACT_ATOMS: atom_id res chain seq x y z
N MET A 1 3.34 -39.60 59.66
CA MET A 1 3.72 -38.65 60.73
C MET A 1 3.10 -37.31 60.40
N ASN A 2 2.20 -36.86 61.28
CA ASN A 2 1.79 -35.48 61.64
C ASN A 2 1.64 -34.43 60.52
N SER A 3 0.61 -33.59 60.44
CA SER A 3 -0.61 -33.36 61.24
C SER A 3 -1.38 -32.19 60.58
N CYS A 4 -2.71 -32.16 60.75
CA CYS A 4 -3.63 -31.00 60.79
C CYS A 4 -3.61 -30.00 59.62
N SER A 5 -4.64 -29.89 58.77
CA SER A 5 -6.01 -29.43 59.00
C SER A 5 -6.12 -28.04 59.63
N GLU A 6 -6.49 -27.02 58.84
CA GLU A 6 -7.33 -25.93 59.34
C GLU A 6 -8.07 -25.20 58.20
N ARG A 7 -9.26 -24.72 58.56
CA ARG A 7 -10.36 -24.25 57.71
C ARG A 7 -10.10 -22.83 57.18
N CYS A 8 -10.42 -22.60 55.90
CA CYS A 8 -10.64 -21.28 55.35
C CYS A 8 -11.94 -20.67 55.91
N GLN A 9 -11.82 -19.55 56.63
CA GLN A 9 -12.92 -18.62 56.87
C GLN A 9 -12.75 -17.42 55.92
N LEU A 10 -13.81 -17.17 55.14
CA LEU A 10 -13.95 -16.01 54.26
C LEU A 10 -14.21 -14.75 55.09
N ALA A 11 -13.44 -13.70 54.84
CA ALA A 11 -13.70 -12.34 55.32
C ALA A 11 -14.44 -11.52 54.24
N PRO A 12 -15.34 -10.59 54.62
CA PRO A 12 -16.24 -9.90 53.70
C PRO A 12 -15.59 -8.70 52.98
N ALA A 13 -16.23 -8.33 51.86
CA ALA A 13 -15.86 -7.28 50.94
C ALA A 13 -15.80 -5.88 51.56
N ASP A 14 -14.74 -5.15 51.22
CA ASP A 14 -14.51 -3.75 51.57
C ASP A 14 -15.21 -2.82 50.54
N PRO A 15 -15.88 -1.72 50.93
CA PRO A 15 -16.65 -0.89 50.02
C PRO A 15 -15.79 0.19 49.34
N SER A 16 -15.98 0.32 48.03
CA SER A 16 -15.75 1.47 47.13
C SER A 16 -14.96 2.69 47.64
N PRO A 17 -13.94 3.17 46.90
CA PRO A 17 -13.23 4.40 47.25
C PRO A 17 -14.12 5.64 47.04
N ARG A 18 -14.24 6.44 48.11
CA ARG A 18 -14.87 7.77 48.10
C ARG A 18 -13.95 8.75 47.36
N TRP A 19 -14.48 9.39 46.32
CA TRP A 19 -13.83 10.52 45.64
C TRP A 19 -13.84 11.76 46.55
N PRO A 20 -12.74 12.54 46.63
CA PRO A 20 -12.76 13.79 47.38
C PRO A 20 -13.60 14.85 46.66
N ALA A 21 -14.38 15.60 47.44
CA ALA A 21 -15.21 16.70 46.98
C ALA A 21 -14.34 17.81 46.36
N MET A 22 -14.71 18.25 45.14
CA MET A 22 -14.09 19.41 44.51
C MET A 22 -14.46 20.71 45.26
N PRO A 23 -13.53 21.67 45.39
CA PRO A 23 -13.86 23.00 45.88
C PRO A 23 -14.66 23.79 44.83
N ARG A 24 -15.65 24.55 45.31
CA ARG A 24 -16.45 25.49 44.51
C ARG A 24 -15.56 26.63 44.02
N ALA A 25 -15.38 26.75 42.70
CA ALA A 25 -14.75 27.90 42.06
C ALA A 25 -15.80 29.00 41.80
N HIS A 26 -15.49 30.22 42.24
CA HIS A 26 -16.22 31.45 41.91
C HIS A 26 -15.96 31.87 40.45
N PRO A 27 -16.89 32.62 39.81
CA PRO A 27 -16.75 33.05 38.42
C PRO A 27 -15.86 34.29 38.35
N LEU A 28 -14.68 34.14 37.76
CA LEU A 28 -13.89 35.27 37.27
C LEU A 28 -13.88 35.19 35.75
N ALA A 29 -14.64 36.10 35.16
CA ALA A 29 -14.74 36.28 33.73
C ALA A 29 -13.46 36.91 33.17
N LEU A 30 -13.18 36.51 31.92
CA LEU A 30 -12.58 37.32 30.86
C LEU A 30 -11.11 37.73 31.02
N ALA A 31 -10.23 37.02 30.32
CA ALA A 31 -9.50 37.52 29.13
C ALA A 31 -8.37 36.53 28.79
N CYS A 32 -8.03 36.47 27.50
CA CYS A 32 -6.99 35.61 26.90
C CYS A 32 -7.40 34.18 26.54
N LEU A 33 -8.50 34.04 25.79
CA LEU A 33 -8.60 33.05 24.72
C LEU A 33 -8.18 33.72 23.40
N LEU A 34 -6.88 33.92 23.22
CA LEU A 34 -6.30 33.93 21.87
C LEU A 34 -6.23 32.46 21.43
N VAL A 35 -7.39 31.90 21.09
CA VAL A 35 -7.43 30.70 20.28
C VAL A 35 -6.85 31.12 18.94
N LEU A 36 -5.75 30.48 18.54
CA LEU A 36 -5.20 30.51 17.20
C LEU A 36 -6.37 30.31 16.22
N ALA A 37 -6.84 31.41 15.64
CA ALA A 37 -7.83 31.33 14.58
C ALA A 37 -7.11 30.64 13.41
N PRO A 38 -7.63 29.55 12.82
CA PRO A 38 -7.08 29.04 11.56
C PRO A 38 -7.02 30.20 10.56
N ASN A 39 -6.03 30.22 9.66
CA ASN A 39 -5.86 31.28 8.67
C ASN A 39 -7.20 31.56 7.94
N LEU A 40 -7.95 32.56 8.42
CA LEU A 40 -9.31 32.90 7.99
C LEU A 40 -9.34 33.53 6.58
N ARG A 41 -8.25 33.34 5.82
CA ARG A 41 -7.90 34.06 4.58
C ARG A 41 -7.19 33.14 3.59
N ALA A 42 -7.42 31.83 3.66
CA ALA A 42 -6.84 30.89 2.72
C ALA A 42 -7.72 30.76 1.47
N ASP A 43 -7.08 30.87 0.30
CA ASP A 43 -7.65 30.44 -0.96
C ASP A 43 -7.74 28.91 -1.00
N ARG A 44 -8.66 28.40 -1.82
CA ARG A 44 -8.94 26.97 -1.91
C ARG A 44 -8.61 26.46 -3.30
N VAL A 45 -7.66 25.52 -3.38
CA VAL A 45 -7.29 24.85 -4.63
C VAL A 45 -7.91 23.46 -4.62
N VAL A 46 -8.76 23.17 -5.61
CA VAL A 46 -9.31 21.85 -5.84
C VAL A 46 -8.50 21.21 -6.96
N THR A 47 -7.84 20.10 -6.69
CA THR A 47 -7.06 19.37 -7.69
C THR A 47 -7.94 18.39 -8.48
N GLU A 48 -7.45 17.91 -9.62
CA GLU A 48 -8.17 16.95 -10.46
C GLU A 48 -8.35 15.59 -9.78
N ASP A 49 -7.40 15.20 -8.92
CA ASP A 49 -7.48 14.00 -8.07
C ASP A 49 -8.44 14.16 -6.87
N GLY A 50 -9.07 15.32 -6.71
CA GLY A 50 -10.09 15.58 -5.69
C GLY A 50 -9.56 16.07 -4.34
N ARG A 51 -8.24 16.25 -4.19
CA ARG A 51 -7.70 16.94 -3.02
C ARG A 51 -8.17 18.39 -2.97
N VAL A 52 -8.20 18.92 -1.76
CA VAL A 52 -8.54 20.30 -1.47
C VAL A 52 -7.39 20.85 -0.65
N LEU A 53 -6.61 21.75 -1.26
CA LEU A 53 -5.50 22.42 -0.62
C LEU A 53 -5.97 23.78 -0.12
N GLU A 54 -5.68 24.09 1.14
CA GLU A 54 -5.84 25.44 1.69
C GLU A 54 -4.48 26.14 1.58
N VAL A 55 -4.44 27.21 0.79
CA VAL A 55 -3.20 27.99 0.53
C VAL A 55 -3.43 29.42 0.97
N LEU A 56 -2.38 30.12 1.43
CA LEU A 56 -2.51 31.54 1.82
C LEU A 56 -2.98 32.39 0.63
N LYS A 57 -2.40 32.17 -0.55
CA LYS A 57 -2.83 32.78 -1.81
C LYS A 57 -2.66 31.83 -2.98
N ALA A 58 -3.59 31.86 -3.91
CA ALA A 58 -3.47 31.23 -5.22
C ALA A 58 -3.65 32.27 -6.32
N ARG A 59 -2.63 32.48 -7.14
CA ARG A 59 -2.67 33.49 -8.22
C ARG A 59 -2.27 32.87 -9.53
N GLU A 60 -2.94 33.25 -10.61
CA GLU A 60 -2.47 32.90 -11.95
C GLU A 60 -1.14 33.60 -12.23
N LYS A 61 -0.15 32.84 -12.71
CA LYS A 61 1.17 33.36 -13.07
C LYS A 61 1.73 32.53 -14.22
N ASP A 62 2.19 33.22 -15.27
CA ASP A 62 2.89 32.63 -16.43
C ASP A 62 2.18 31.42 -17.06
N GLY A 63 0.84 31.45 -17.15
CA GLY A 63 0.04 30.37 -17.72
C GLY A 63 -0.29 29.22 -16.76
N GLY A 64 0.22 29.25 -15.54
CA GLY A 64 -0.09 28.32 -14.45
C GLY A 64 -0.52 29.05 -13.18
N TYR A 65 -0.10 28.56 -12.02
CA TYR A 65 -0.44 29.12 -10.71
C TYR A 65 0.77 29.28 -9.80
N LEU A 66 0.79 30.36 -9.02
CA LEU A 66 1.65 30.52 -7.86
C LEU A 66 0.80 30.32 -6.60
N PHE A 67 1.16 29.32 -5.80
CA PHE A 67 0.57 29.04 -4.50
C PHE A 67 1.50 29.50 -3.39
N GLU A 68 1.00 30.36 -2.51
CA GLU A 68 1.69 30.79 -1.30
C GLU A 68 1.19 29.95 -0.13
N PHE A 69 2.11 29.37 0.62
CA PHE A 69 1.87 28.60 1.83
C PHE A 69 2.56 29.30 3.01
N GLU A 70 2.29 28.87 4.24
CA GLU A 70 2.96 29.41 5.42
C GLU A 70 4.46 29.13 5.40
N HIS A 71 4.85 27.98 4.84
CA HIS A 71 6.25 27.51 4.83
C HIS A 71 6.90 27.54 3.46
N GLY A 72 6.39 28.33 2.50
CA GLY A 72 7.06 28.50 1.21
C GLY A 72 6.10 28.80 0.07
N THR A 73 6.60 28.69 -1.16
CA THR A 73 5.79 28.89 -2.37
C THR A 73 5.93 27.72 -3.32
N ILE A 74 4.85 27.41 -4.03
CA ILE A 74 4.83 26.39 -5.08
C ILE A 74 4.38 27.07 -6.37
N PHE A 75 5.28 27.09 -7.35
CA PHE A 75 4.93 27.47 -8.70
C PHE A 75 4.55 26.23 -9.50
N LEU A 76 3.31 26.21 -10.00
CA LEU A 76 2.81 25.22 -10.93
C LEU A 76 2.84 25.84 -12.33
N PRO A 77 3.71 25.38 -13.24
CA PRO A 77 3.95 26.05 -14.53
C PRO A 77 2.78 25.92 -15.51
N THR A 78 1.85 25.01 -15.26
CA THR A 78 0.65 24.81 -16.08
C THR A 78 -0.58 24.75 -15.20
N LYS A 79 -1.79 24.79 -15.78
CA LYS A 79 -3.03 24.56 -15.02
C LYS A 79 -3.35 23.07 -14.82
N ALA A 80 -2.52 22.16 -15.34
CA ALA A 80 -2.75 20.72 -15.24
C ALA A 80 -2.77 20.26 -13.77
N GLY A 81 -3.64 19.30 -13.45
CA GLY A 81 -3.80 18.82 -12.06
C GLY A 81 -4.62 19.75 -11.16
N VAL A 82 -4.98 20.96 -11.61
CA VAL A 82 -5.83 21.91 -10.87
C VAL A 82 -7.21 22.00 -11.52
N LYS A 83 -8.22 21.50 -10.82
CA LYS A 83 -9.62 21.55 -11.26
C LYS A 83 -10.24 22.93 -11.08
N ALA A 84 -9.95 23.58 -9.96
CA ALA A 84 -10.45 24.93 -9.68
C ALA A 84 -9.58 25.65 -8.65
N VAL A 85 -9.45 26.96 -8.79
CA VAL A 85 -8.95 27.87 -7.76
C VAL A 85 -10.11 28.75 -7.32
N GLU A 86 -10.41 28.71 -6.03
CA GLU A 86 -11.44 29.54 -5.41
C GLU A 86 -10.73 30.57 -4.52
N VAL A 87 -10.74 31.83 -4.94
CA VAL A 87 -10.24 32.94 -4.11
C VAL A 87 -11.25 33.14 -2.97
N GLU A 88 -10.84 32.88 -1.73
CA GLU A 88 -11.74 32.83 -0.58
C GLU A 88 -11.20 33.66 0.60
N GLY A 89 -12.09 34.38 1.27
CA GLY A 89 -11.78 35.13 2.48
C GLY A 89 -11.01 36.44 2.25
N ASP A 90 -9.84 36.39 1.60
CA ASP A 90 -9.05 37.58 1.25
C ASP A 90 -9.30 38.01 -0.21
N MET A 91 -10.28 38.89 -0.38
CA MET A 91 -10.68 39.43 -1.68
C MET A 91 -9.85 40.64 -2.12
N SER A 92 -8.74 40.97 -1.45
CA SER A 92 -7.95 42.18 -1.73
C SER A 92 -7.44 42.26 -3.17
N ASP A 93 -7.12 41.10 -3.75
CA ASP A 93 -6.60 40.98 -5.11
C ASP A 93 -7.67 40.47 -6.12
N TYR A 94 -8.93 40.33 -5.70
CA TYR A 94 -10.00 39.82 -6.56
C TYR A 94 -10.53 40.91 -7.49
N VAL A 95 -10.51 40.64 -8.81
CA VAL A 95 -11.06 41.54 -9.83
C VAL A 95 -12.53 41.15 -10.09
N PRO A 96 -13.51 42.03 -9.81
CA PRO A 96 -14.93 41.74 -10.08
C PRO A 96 -15.17 41.59 -11.59
N GLU A 97 -15.92 40.56 -11.98
CA GLU A 97 -16.27 40.31 -13.39
C GLU A 97 -17.37 41.26 -13.89
N ASN A 98 -18.17 41.81 -12.97
CA ASN A 98 -19.30 42.69 -13.28
C ASN A 98 -19.65 43.61 -12.10
N ASP A 99 -20.58 44.56 -12.33
CA ASP A 99 -20.98 45.55 -11.35
C ASP A 99 -21.70 44.98 -10.13
N ASP A 100 -22.37 43.83 -10.25
CA ASP A 100 -23.01 43.15 -9.12
C ASP A 100 -21.96 42.61 -8.14
N GLU A 101 -20.88 42.03 -8.65
CA GLU A 101 -19.76 41.56 -7.84
C GLU A 101 -19.01 42.71 -7.16
N ARG A 102 -18.79 43.82 -7.88
CA ARG A 102 -18.19 45.04 -7.31
C ARG A 102 -18.99 45.53 -6.11
N LYS A 103 -20.31 45.66 -6.25
CA LYS A 103 -21.22 46.07 -5.17
C LYS A 103 -21.19 45.09 -3.99
N LYS A 104 -21.11 43.79 -4.26
CA LYS A 104 -21.01 42.76 -3.21
C LYS A 104 -19.72 42.90 -2.40
N LEU A 105 -18.59 43.15 -3.05
CA LEU A 105 -17.31 43.41 -2.35
C LEU A 105 -17.37 44.69 -1.51
N GLU A 106 -17.93 45.78 -2.05
CA GLU A 106 -18.15 47.04 -1.31
C GLU A 106 -19.02 46.82 -0.06
N GLN A 107 -20.00 45.91 -0.15
CA GLN A 107 -20.86 45.51 0.96
C GLN A 107 -20.21 44.48 1.93
N GLY A 108 -18.95 44.11 1.72
CA GLY A 108 -18.21 43.17 2.57
C GLY A 108 -18.60 41.70 2.37
N TYR A 109 -19.12 41.33 1.21
CA TYR A 109 -19.28 39.93 0.82
C TYR A 109 -17.97 39.36 0.29
N VAL A 110 -17.79 38.05 0.47
CA VAL A 110 -16.66 37.27 -0.04
C VAL A 110 -17.18 36.06 -0.81
N ARG A 111 -16.33 35.50 -1.68
CA ARG A 111 -16.62 34.22 -2.35
C ARG A 111 -16.31 33.06 -1.40
N TYR A 112 -17.15 32.03 -1.47
CA TYR A 112 -16.95 30.75 -0.78
C TYR A 112 -17.69 29.64 -1.53
N ARG A 113 -16.98 28.63 -2.02
CA ARG A 113 -17.49 27.52 -2.86
C ARG A 113 -18.35 28.00 -4.02
N GLY A 114 -17.83 28.97 -4.77
CA GLY A 114 -18.52 29.58 -5.90
C GLY A 114 -19.72 30.48 -5.55
N LYS A 115 -20.00 30.75 -4.27
CA LYS A 115 -21.13 31.60 -3.85
C LYS A 115 -20.69 32.85 -3.12
N TRP A 116 -21.40 33.95 -3.34
CA TRP A 116 -21.24 35.18 -2.57
C TRP A 116 -21.93 35.05 -1.20
N ILE A 117 -21.19 35.27 -0.12
CA ILE A 117 -21.71 35.27 1.25
C ILE A 117 -21.10 36.43 2.05
N SER A 118 -21.80 36.94 3.06
CA SER A 118 -21.25 38.01 3.90
C SER A 118 -19.98 37.52 4.62
N LYS A 119 -19.03 38.42 4.91
CA LYS A 119 -17.82 38.08 5.66
C LYS A 119 -18.12 37.37 6.98
N VAL A 120 -19.14 37.81 7.71
CA VAL A 120 -19.60 37.16 8.95
C VAL A 120 -20.13 35.74 8.68
N GLY A 121 -20.90 35.56 7.60
CA GLY A 121 -21.39 34.25 7.16
C GLY A 121 -20.25 33.28 6.79
N TYR A 122 -19.22 33.79 6.10
CA TYR A 122 -18.02 33.04 5.76
C TYR A 122 -17.26 32.57 7.01
N LEU A 123 -16.96 33.49 7.94
CA LEU A 123 -16.29 33.15 9.20
C LEU A 123 -17.06 32.10 10.00
N ASN A 124 -18.40 32.22 10.06
CA ASN A 124 -19.24 31.22 10.71
C ASN A 124 -19.22 29.86 10.01
N LYS A 125 -19.15 29.81 8.67
CA LYS A 125 -18.99 28.55 7.93
C LYS A 125 -17.63 27.91 8.18
N LYS A 126 -16.52 28.66 8.04
CA LYS A 126 -15.17 28.15 8.34
C LYS A 126 -15.07 27.65 9.78
N ARG A 127 -15.66 28.36 10.75
CA ARG A 127 -15.74 27.88 12.14
C ARG A 127 -16.47 26.53 12.24
N LYS A 128 -17.65 26.39 11.63
CA LYS A 128 -18.40 25.12 11.62
C LYS A 128 -17.65 23.99 10.91
N GLU A 129 -16.94 24.28 9.84
CA GLU A 129 -16.12 23.29 9.13
C GLU A 129 -14.90 22.87 9.95
N HIS A 130 -14.25 23.82 10.61
CA HIS A 130 -13.18 23.53 11.55
C HIS A 130 -13.69 22.67 12.70
N GLU A 131 -14.84 23.02 13.30
CA GLU A 131 -15.50 22.21 14.33
C GLU A 131 -15.81 20.80 13.82
N ARG A 132 -16.31 20.65 12.58
CA ARG A 132 -16.59 19.34 11.97
C ARG A 132 -15.32 18.54 11.69
N SER A 133 -14.30 19.17 11.11
CA SER A 133 -13.02 18.55 10.81
C SER A 133 -12.32 18.12 12.10
N LYS A 134 -12.40 18.95 13.15
CA LYS A 134 -11.91 18.62 14.47
C LYS A 134 -12.69 17.44 15.06
N ALA A 135 -14.01 17.45 15.00
CA ALA A 135 -14.83 16.32 15.45
C ALA A 135 -14.50 15.02 14.69
N GLN A 136 -14.29 15.09 13.37
CA GLN A 136 -13.84 13.94 12.57
C GLN A 136 -12.43 13.49 12.94
N ALA A 137 -11.49 14.42 13.17
CA ALA A 137 -10.15 14.10 13.60
C ALA A 137 -10.15 13.47 15.01
N ASP A 138 -10.98 13.98 15.92
CA ASP A 138 -11.17 13.44 17.26
C ASP A 138 -11.80 12.04 17.19
N GLU A 139 -12.79 11.83 16.33
CA GLU A 139 -13.41 10.52 16.06
C GLU A 139 -12.38 9.53 15.47
N MET A 140 -11.63 9.96 14.45
CA MET A 140 -10.53 9.18 13.86
C MET A 140 -9.45 8.86 14.89
N ALA A 141 -9.12 9.79 15.77
CA ALA A 141 -8.12 9.59 16.81
C ALA A 141 -8.52 8.45 17.75
N VAL A 142 -9.82 8.28 18.04
CA VAL A 142 -10.33 7.16 18.85
C VAL A 142 -9.91 5.83 18.24
N TYR A 143 -10.27 5.56 16.98
CA TYR A 143 -9.99 4.26 16.35
C TYR A 143 -8.63 4.16 15.67
N SER A 144 -7.86 5.25 15.56
CA SER A 144 -6.52 5.25 14.96
C SER A 144 -5.52 4.35 15.70
N ARG A 145 -5.77 4.08 16.98
CA ARG A 145 -5.01 3.11 17.78
C ARG A 145 -5.60 1.73 17.55
N TRP A 146 -4.78 0.75 17.19
CA TRP A 146 -5.23 -0.64 16.96
C TRP A 146 -6.07 -1.24 18.11
N LEU A 147 -5.84 -0.82 19.36
CA LEU A 147 -6.63 -1.24 20.52
C LEU A 147 -8.13 -0.91 20.38
N TYR A 148 -8.45 0.22 19.74
CA TYR A 148 -9.81 0.73 19.53
C TYR A 148 -10.28 0.63 18.07
N ARG A 149 -9.62 -0.23 17.29
CA ARG A 149 -9.92 -0.45 15.88
C ARG A 149 -11.42 -0.72 15.64
N LEU A 150 -11.89 -0.26 14.48
CA LEU A 150 -13.21 -0.56 13.96
C LEU A 150 -13.32 -2.04 13.64
N LYS A 151 -14.53 -2.59 13.75
CA LYS A 151 -14.83 -3.99 13.48
C LYS A 151 -16.13 -4.12 12.72
N THR A 152 -16.19 -5.05 11.78
CA THR A 152 -17.45 -5.50 11.18
C THR A 152 -17.43 -7.01 10.96
N GLU A 153 -18.61 -7.59 10.87
CA GLU A 153 -18.81 -9.01 10.64
C GLU A 153 -19.61 -9.20 9.35
N THR A 154 -19.07 -9.93 8.40
CA THR A 154 -19.74 -10.29 7.15
C THR A 154 -20.19 -11.75 7.21
N LYS A 155 -20.64 -12.32 6.09
CA LYS A 155 -21.04 -13.72 6.04
C LYS A 155 -19.86 -14.66 6.29
N HIS A 156 -18.68 -14.33 5.77
CA HIS A 156 -17.49 -15.20 5.80
C HIS A 156 -16.29 -14.61 6.57
N PHE A 157 -16.34 -13.34 6.99
CA PHE A 157 -15.18 -12.66 7.58
C PHE A 157 -15.53 -11.87 8.84
N PHE A 158 -14.56 -11.78 9.75
CA PHE A 158 -14.45 -10.73 10.75
C PHE A 158 -13.40 -9.74 10.25
N ILE A 159 -13.75 -8.47 10.08
CA ILE A 159 -12.82 -7.48 9.54
C ILE A 159 -12.55 -6.44 10.61
N GLU A 160 -11.28 -6.21 10.88
CA GLU A 160 -10.79 -5.27 11.88
C GLU A 160 -9.85 -4.25 11.21
N THR A 161 -10.07 -2.97 11.44
CA THR A 161 -9.23 -1.92 10.85
C THR A 161 -9.16 -0.66 11.71
N ASN A 162 -8.02 0.02 11.69
CA ASN A 162 -7.84 1.35 12.25
C ASN A 162 -7.66 2.43 11.18
N THR A 163 -8.19 2.19 9.99
CA THR A 163 -8.22 3.13 8.86
C THR A 163 -9.41 4.11 8.99
N SER A 164 -10.54 3.83 8.33
CA SER A 164 -11.77 4.60 8.39
C SER A 164 -13.01 3.70 8.20
N PRO A 165 -14.22 4.16 8.57
CA PRO A 165 -15.46 3.44 8.29
C PRO A 165 -15.67 3.13 6.80
N GLU A 166 -15.32 4.05 5.91
CA GLU A 166 -15.48 3.88 4.46
C GLU A 166 -14.58 2.76 3.92
N LEU A 167 -13.34 2.69 4.40
CA LEU A 167 -12.43 1.60 4.05
C LEU A 167 -12.88 0.26 4.65
N LEU A 168 -13.41 0.26 5.87
CA LEU A 168 -14.00 -0.93 6.47
C LEU A 168 -15.15 -1.50 5.62
N GLU A 169 -16.06 -0.64 5.16
CA GLU A 169 -17.17 -1.02 4.28
C GLU A 169 -16.66 -1.51 2.92
N TYR A 170 -15.70 -0.80 2.32
CA TYR A 170 -15.08 -1.18 1.06
C TYR A 170 -14.47 -2.58 1.11
N TYR A 171 -13.62 -2.86 2.11
CA TYR A 171 -12.98 -4.17 2.23
C TYR A 171 -13.98 -5.27 2.59
N ALA A 172 -15.02 -4.97 3.37
CA ALA A 172 -16.11 -5.92 3.61
C ALA A 172 -16.83 -6.33 2.33
N GLU A 173 -17.10 -5.38 1.44
CA GLU A 173 -17.66 -5.66 0.12
C GLU A 173 -16.66 -6.45 -0.75
N LEU A 174 -15.39 -6.05 -0.77
CA LEU A 174 -14.33 -6.65 -1.58
C LEU A 174 -14.15 -8.14 -1.24
N PHE A 175 -14.00 -8.48 0.04
CA PHE A 175 -13.77 -9.87 0.47
C PHE A 175 -14.98 -10.76 0.22
N GLU A 176 -16.20 -10.27 0.39
CA GLU A 176 -17.42 -11.03 0.07
C GLU A 176 -17.60 -11.25 -1.45
N ALA A 177 -17.30 -10.23 -2.25
CA ALA A 177 -17.28 -10.35 -3.71
C ALA A 177 -16.22 -11.37 -4.16
N TYR A 178 -15.04 -11.34 -3.54
CA TYR A 178 -13.94 -12.24 -3.85
C TYR A 178 -14.21 -13.69 -3.41
N TYR A 179 -14.76 -13.89 -2.20
CA TYR A 179 -15.19 -15.21 -1.74
C TYR A 179 -16.17 -15.83 -2.74
N LYS A 180 -17.17 -15.06 -3.19
CA LYS A 180 -18.15 -15.53 -4.18
C LYS A 180 -17.49 -15.91 -5.52
N LEU A 181 -16.52 -15.12 -5.98
CA LEU A 181 -15.76 -15.43 -7.20
C LEU A 181 -15.01 -16.76 -7.05
N MET A 182 -14.28 -16.91 -5.95
CA MET A 182 -13.47 -18.10 -5.68
C MET A 182 -14.33 -19.33 -5.46
N ASP A 183 -15.41 -19.24 -4.69
CA ASP A 183 -16.36 -20.34 -4.51
C ASP A 183 -16.95 -20.82 -5.84
N LYS A 184 -17.32 -19.89 -6.74
CA LYS A 184 -17.78 -20.25 -8.09
C LYS A 184 -16.69 -20.98 -8.90
N ARG A 185 -15.41 -20.63 -8.73
CA ARG A 185 -14.28 -21.18 -9.51
C ARG A 185 -13.82 -22.53 -8.98
N VAL A 186 -13.66 -22.66 -7.66
CA VAL A 186 -13.00 -23.80 -7.02
C VAL A 186 -13.94 -24.63 -6.16
N GLY A 187 -15.13 -24.12 -5.83
CA GLY A 187 -16.12 -24.81 -5.00
C GLY A 187 -15.60 -24.95 -3.57
N ILE A 188 -15.56 -23.84 -2.83
CA ILE A 188 -15.03 -23.81 -1.47
C ILE A 188 -15.97 -24.64 -0.60
N LYS A 189 -15.48 -25.79 -0.15
CA LYS A 189 -16.18 -26.69 0.76
C LYS A 189 -15.35 -26.82 2.02
N PRO A 190 -15.55 -25.92 3.00
CA PRO A 190 -14.76 -25.99 4.21
C PRO A 190 -14.94 -27.34 4.91
N THR A 191 -13.86 -27.80 5.54
CA THR A 191 -13.89 -29.00 6.39
C THR A 191 -14.95 -28.84 7.49
N PRO A 192 -15.46 -29.94 8.09
CA PRO A 192 -16.47 -29.85 9.14
C PRO A 192 -16.09 -28.92 10.30
N THR A 193 -14.80 -28.86 10.65
CA THR A 193 -14.26 -27.98 11.69
C THR A 193 -14.21 -26.51 11.27
N MET A 194 -14.12 -26.22 9.96
CA MET A 194 -14.02 -24.87 9.42
C MET A 194 -15.33 -24.31 8.85
N ARG A 195 -16.39 -25.13 8.74
CA ARG A 195 -17.66 -24.76 8.07
C ARG A 195 -18.35 -23.52 8.65
N ARG A 196 -18.15 -23.24 9.94
CA ARG A 196 -18.74 -22.09 10.64
C ARG A 196 -17.70 -21.01 10.97
N THR A 197 -16.45 -21.23 10.60
CA THR A 197 -15.37 -20.32 10.95
C THR A 197 -15.39 -19.13 10.00
N LYS A 198 -15.50 -17.93 10.57
CA LYS A 198 -15.26 -16.69 9.86
C LYS A 198 -13.80 -16.32 10.06
N MET A 199 -13.12 -15.98 8.98
CA MET A 199 -11.70 -15.66 9.03
C MET A 199 -11.52 -14.20 9.44
N THR A 200 -10.49 -13.94 10.24
CA THR A 200 -10.18 -12.58 10.68
C THR A 200 -9.30 -11.89 9.66
N VAL A 201 -9.66 -10.68 9.28
CA VAL A 201 -8.88 -9.82 8.39
C VAL A 201 -8.49 -8.55 9.12
N ASN A 202 -7.19 -8.35 9.30
CA ASN A 202 -6.59 -7.22 9.99
C ASN A 202 -6.00 -6.25 8.96
N ILE A 203 -6.55 -5.04 8.92
CA ILE A 203 -6.18 -3.99 7.96
C ILE A 203 -5.60 -2.80 8.71
N TYR A 204 -4.27 -2.67 8.69
CA TYR A 204 -3.57 -1.61 9.40
C TYR A 204 -3.55 -0.31 8.58
N LYS A 205 -3.55 0.83 9.27
CA LYS A 205 -3.63 2.14 8.60
C LYS A 205 -2.40 2.52 7.79
N ASN A 206 -1.24 1.89 8.03
CA ASN A 206 -0.03 2.12 7.25
C ASN A 206 1.01 1.02 7.51
N ARG A 207 2.07 1.00 6.67
CA ARG A 207 3.18 0.06 6.79
C ARG A 207 3.89 0.12 8.15
N PRO A 208 4.25 1.28 8.73
CA PRO A 208 4.90 1.32 10.04
C PRO A 208 4.10 0.63 11.14
N GLU A 209 2.78 0.85 11.19
CA GLU A 209 1.94 0.18 12.17
C GLU A 209 1.82 -1.32 11.90
N PHE A 210 1.66 -1.73 10.64
CA PHE A 210 1.70 -3.15 10.27
C PHE A 210 3.01 -3.83 10.71
N THR A 211 4.16 -3.25 10.38
CA THR A 211 5.48 -3.76 10.79
C THR A 211 5.60 -3.83 12.31
N LYS A 212 5.18 -2.79 13.03
CA LYS A 212 5.19 -2.77 14.50
C LYS A 212 4.30 -3.85 15.12
N MET A 213 3.09 -4.02 14.60
CA MET A 213 2.09 -4.92 15.16
C MET A 213 2.36 -6.39 14.83
N THR A 214 2.91 -6.66 13.65
CA THR A 214 3.15 -8.02 13.14
C THR A 214 4.60 -8.47 13.30
N ARG A 215 5.53 -7.55 13.58
CA ARG A 215 6.98 -7.77 13.63
C ARG A 215 7.57 -8.31 12.31
N LYS A 216 6.86 -8.14 11.19
CA LYS A 216 7.36 -8.51 9.87
C LYS A 216 8.28 -7.44 9.31
N SER A 217 9.26 -7.88 8.51
CA SER A 217 10.18 -6.99 7.79
C SER A 217 9.42 -5.92 6.99
N PRO A 218 9.95 -4.68 6.88
CA PRO A 218 9.37 -3.61 6.06
C PRO A 218 9.12 -3.98 4.60
N GLY A 219 9.76 -5.02 4.05
CA GLY A 219 9.51 -5.52 2.68
C GLY A 219 8.23 -6.35 2.51
N VAL A 220 7.63 -6.83 3.61
CA VAL A 220 6.38 -7.61 3.57
C VAL A 220 5.18 -6.67 3.45
N ALA A 221 4.31 -6.89 2.46
CA ALA A 221 3.12 -6.06 2.24
C ALA A 221 1.86 -6.61 2.92
N GLY A 222 1.80 -7.92 3.08
CA GLY A 222 0.76 -8.64 3.78
C GLY A 222 1.15 -10.11 3.95
N PHE A 223 0.36 -10.85 4.73
CA PHE A 223 0.49 -12.30 4.87
C PHE A 223 -0.81 -12.92 5.42
N PHE A 224 -1.11 -14.14 5.00
CA PHE A 224 -2.02 -15.02 5.72
C PHE A 224 -1.27 -15.89 6.74
N HIS A 225 -1.76 -15.96 7.98
CA HIS A 225 -1.21 -16.80 9.03
C HIS A 225 -2.15 -17.99 9.33
N PRO A 226 -1.83 -19.23 8.89
CA PRO A 226 -2.71 -20.38 9.08
C PRO A 226 -3.00 -20.74 10.55
N GLY A 227 -2.02 -20.56 11.44
CA GLY A 227 -2.15 -20.87 12.87
C GLY A 227 -3.16 -19.97 13.60
N GLU A 228 -3.07 -18.66 13.41
CA GLU A 228 -4.01 -17.68 13.97
C GLU A 228 -5.28 -17.49 13.13
N GLN A 229 -5.29 -17.99 11.88
CA GLN A 229 -6.36 -17.81 10.91
C GLN A 229 -6.66 -16.34 10.62
N THR A 230 -5.57 -15.54 10.56
CA THR A 230 -5.60 -14.10 10.31
C THR A 230 -4.99 -13.76 8.95
N LEU A 231 -5.64 -12.90 8.18
CA LEU A 231 -5.07 -12.20 7.02
C LEU A 231 -4.65 -10.81 7.48
N ASN A 232 -3.38 -10.45 7.29
CA ASN A 232 -2.81 -9.21 7.81
C ASN A 232 -2.19 -8.41 6.66
N PHE A 233 -2.58 -7.15 6.48
CA PHE A 233 -1.99 -6.23 5.50
C PHE A 233 -2.27 -4.78 5.90
N PHE A 234 -1.64 -3.81 5.25
CA PHE A 234 -1.94 -2.40 5.47
C PHE A 234 -2.56 -1.75 4.22
N HIS A 235 -3.30 -0.67 4.46
CA HIS A 235 -3.78 0.18 3.39
C HIS A 235 -2.72 1.22 3.00
N ASP A 236 -2.38 1.26 1.72
CA ASP A 236 -1.52 2.26 1.11
C ASP A 236 -2.41 3.35 0.49
N TYR A 237 -2.44 4.52 1.11
CA TYR A 237 -3.22 5.65 0.63
C TYR A 237 -2.64 6.29 -0.65
N VAL A 238 -1.34 6.06 -0.94
CA VAL A 238 -0.68 6.56 -2.14
C VAL A 238 -0.98 5.66 -3.34
N ASP A 239 -0.99 4.35 -3.11
CA ASP A 239 -1.39 3.36 -4.12
C ASP A 239 -2.37 2.32 -3.56
N PRO A 240 -3.67 2.69 -3.45
CA PRO A 240 -4.72 1.77 -3.00
C PRO A 240 -4.81 0.48 -3.81
N THR A 241 -4.43 0.52 -5.10
CA THR A 241 -4.50 -0.65 -5.98
C THR A 241 -3.50 -1.73 -5.58
N THR A 242 -2.37 -1.34 -4.98
CA THR A 242 -1.43 -2.28 -4.37
C THR A 242 -2.04 -2.95 -3.15
N SER A 243 -2.80 -2.23 -2.31
CA SER A 243 -3.51 -2.84 -1.18
C SER A 243 -4.57 -3.84 -1.62
N ASP A 244 -5.31 -3.53 -2.69
CA ASP A 244 -6.28 -4.46 -3.27
C ASP A 244 -5.58 -5.73 -3.77
N TRP A 245 -4.47 -5.58 -4.50
CA TRP A 245 -3.69 -6.71 -4.99
C TRP A 245 -3.21 -7.61 -3.84
N VAL A 246 -2.62 -7.02 -2.79
CA VAL A 246 -2.18 -7.77 -1.59
C VAL A 246 -3.37 -8.43 -0.89
N ALA A 247 -4.47 -7.72 -0.68
CA ALA A 247 -5.66 -8.24 -0.01
C ALA A 247 -6.19 -9.49 -0.72
N LEU A 248 -6.32 -9.43 -2.05
CA LEU A 248 -6.82 -10.55 -2.84
C LEU A 248 -5.79 -11.69 -2.98
N HIS A 249 -4.49 -11.37 -3.07
CA HIS A 249 -3.39 -12.33 -3.07
C HIS A 249 -3.43 -13.18 -1.79
N GLU A 250 -3.37 -12.53 -0.62
CA GLU A 250 -3.38 -13.21 0.68
C GLU A 250 -4.71 -13.90 0.96
N CYS A 251 -5.83 -13.35 0.48
CA CYS A 251 -7.12 -14.01 0.59
C CYS A 251 -7.14 -15.32 -0.21
N THR A 252 -6.39 -15.44 -1.29
CA THR A 252 -6.27 -16.71 -2.02
C THR A 252 -5.62 -17.80 -1.17
N HIS A 253 -4.55 -17.48 -0.43
CA HIS A 253 -3.93 -18.41 0.52
C HIS A 253 -4.90 -18.81 1.64
N LEU A 254 -5.65 -17.85 2.17
CA LEU A 254 -6.68 -18.10 3.17
C LEU A 254 -7.80 -19.01 2.64
N LEU A 255 -8.35 -18.73 1.46
CA LEU A 255 -9.47 -19.50 0.91
C LEU A 255 -9.05 -20.91 0.50
N THR A 256 -7.81 -21.09 0.02
CA THR A 256 -7.27 -22.42 -0.23
C THR A 256 -7.02 -23.21 1.05
N TYR A 257 -6.59 -22.55 2.13
CA TYR A 257 -6.48 -23.17 3.45
C TYR A 257 -7.84 -23.65 4.01
N LEU A 258 -8.95 -22.97 3.68
CA LEU A 258 -10.29 -23.43 4.08
C LEU A 258 -10.66 -24.78 3.44
N ILE A 259 -10.11 -25.11 2.26
CA ILE A 259 -10.43 -26.34 1.53
C ILE A 259 -9.84 -27.57 2.24
N ASP A 260 -8.53 -27.55 2.52
CA ASP A 260 -7.84 -28.59 3.29
C ASP A 260 -6.67 -27.98 4.07
N GLN A 261 -6.78 -27.93 5.40
CA GLN A 261 -5.78 -27.33 6.29
C GLN A 261 -4.48 -28.14 6.36
N GLN A 262 -4.50 -29.41 5.94
CA GLN A 262 -3.33 -30.29 5.93
C GLN A 262 -2.57 -30.18 4.62
N PHE A 263 -3.21 -29.76 3.54
CA PHE A 263 -2.57 -29.69 2.23
C PHE A 263 -1.47 -28.62 2.22
N ARG A 264 -0.28 -29.02 1.79
CA ARG A 264 0.90 -28.16 1.60
C ARG A 264 1.12 -28.02 0.10
N PRO A 265 0.65 -26.93 -0.53
CA PRO A 265 0.82 -26.74 -1.96
C PRO A 265 2.29 -26.50 -2.30
N GLN A 266 2.70 -26.93 -3.50
CA GLN A 266 4.00 -26.55 -4.03
C GLN A 266 4.09 -25.04 -4.24
N ILE A 267 5.29 -24.50 -4.07
CA ILE A 267 5.46 -23.06 -3.99
C ILE A 267 5.03 -22.34 -5.27
N TRP A 268 5.42 -22.85 -6.44
CA TRP A 268 5.14 -22.19 -7.72
C TRP A 268 3.63 -21.99 -7.94
N ILE A 269 2.82 -23.03 -7.68
CA ILE A 269 1.38 -22.97 -7.93
C ILE A 269 0.66 -22.17 -6.85
N ASN A 270 1.12 -22.28 -5.60
CA ASN A 270 0.53 -21.54 -4.49
C ASN A 270 0.63 -20.04 -4.74
N GLU A 271 1.82 -19.56 -5.07
CA GLU A 271 2.09 -18.14 -5.30
C GLU A 271 1.54 -17.66 -6.64
N ALA A 272 1.74 -18.41 -7.73
CA ALA A 272 1.29 -17.98 -9.05
C ALA A 272 -0.23 -17.86 -9.15
N VAL A 273 -0.98 -18.74 -8.49
CA VAL A 273 -2.44 -18.65 -8.47
C VAL A 273 -2.90 -17.49 -7.59
N ALA A 274 -2.30 -17.32 -6.41
CA ALA A 274 -2.58 -16.18 -5.55
C ALA A 274 -2.34 -14.85 -6.27
N ASP A 275 -1.23 -14.76 -7.03
CA ASP A 275 -0.88 -13.55 -7.75
C ASP A 275 -1.73 -13.34 -9.01
N TYR A 276 -2.11 -14.41 -9.72
CA TYR A 276 -3.03 -14.32 -10.85
C TYR A 276 -4.39 -13.78 -10.43
N PHE A 277 -4.96 -14.29 -9.33
CA PHE A 277 -6.25 -13.80 -8.84
C PHE A 277 -6.13 -12.47 -8.09
N GLY A 278 -5.01 -12.24 -7.40
CA GLY A 278 -4.70 -10.96 -6.77
C GLY A 278 -4.55 -9.84 -7.79
N SER A 279 -3.97 -10.16 -8.95
CA SER A 279 -3.91 -9.29 -10.12
C SER A 279 -5.30 -9.17 -10.76
N ALA A 280 -6.23 -8.47 -10.11
CA ALA A 280 -7.58 -8.28 -10.62
C ALA A 280 -7.85 -6.84 -11.09
N THR A 281 -8.79 -6.71 -12.01
CA THR A 281 -9.49 -5.45 -12.27
C THR A 281 -10.70 -5.39 -11.34
N ILE A 282 -10.81 -4.32 -10.56
CA ILE A 282 -11.88 -4.10 -9.58
C ILE A 282 -12.66 -2.86 -10.02
N GLU A 283 -13.94 -3.05 -10.30
CA GLU A 283 -14.83 -2.00 -10.82
C GLU A 283 -16.17 -2.04 -10.09
N ARG A 284 -16.93 -0.95 -10.16
CA ARG A 284 -18.33 -0.95 -9.75
C ARG A 284 -19.22 -1.14 -10.97
N ASP A 285 -20.17 -2.07 -10.87
CA ASP A 285 -21.21 -2.22 -11.90
C ASP A 285 -22.17 -1.03 -11.92
N ARG A 286 -23.13 -1.03 -12.85
CA ARG A 286 -24.15 0.02 -12.97
C ARG A 286 -25.03 0.21 -11.72
N ARG A 287 -25.01 -0.74 -10.79
CA ARG A 287 -25.75 -0.71 -9.52
C ARG A 287 -24.85 -0.32 -8.35
N GLY A 288 -23.60 0.02 -8.61
CA GLY A 288 -22.62 0.41 -7.60
C GLY A 288 -21.96 -0.76 -6.89
N LYS A 289 -22.16 -2.02 -7.31
CA LYS A 289 -21.57 -3.20 -6.65
C LYS A 289 -20.20 -3.54 -7.20
N LEU A 290 -19.26 -3.94 -6.35
CA LEU A 290 -17.94 -4.40 -6.77
C LEU A 290 -18.02 -5.66 -7.65
N VAL A 291 -17.32 -5.60 -8.78
CA VAL A 291 -17.08 -6.68 -9.74
C VAL A 291 -15.58 -6.87 -9.86
N ILE A 292 -15.15 -8.11 -9.66
CA ILE A 292 -13.73 -8.50 -9.69
C ILE A 292 -13.49 -9.39 -10.91
N THR A 293 -12.59 -8.96 -11.77
CA THR A 293 -12.14 -9.71 -12.95
C THR A 293 -10.66 -10.09 -12.78
N PRO A 294 -10.34 -11.35 -12.47
CA PRO A 294 -8.97 -11.79 -12.19
C PRO A 294 -8.12 -11.89 -13.45
N GLY A 295 -6.79 -11.86 -13.29
CA GLY A 295 -5.84 -12.02 -14.38
C GLY A 295 -5.59 -10.74 -15.18
N LYS A 296 -5.55 -9.57 -14.55
CA LYS A 296 -5.01 -8.34 -15.16
C LYS A 296 -3.55 -8.57 -15.54
N LEU A 297 -3.19 -8.23 -16.78
CA LEU A 297 -1.84 -8.39 -17.32
C LEU A 297 -0.80 -7.65 -16.47
N GLN A 298 0.29 -8.34 -16.15
CA GLN A 298 1.40 -7.81 -15.35
C GLN A 298 2.62 -7.60 -16.25
N ILE A 299 2.68 -6.43 -16.90
CA ILE A 299 3.68 -6.10 -17.93
C ILE A 299 5.13 -6.26 -17.46
N ASP A 300 5.40 -5.98 -16.19
CA ASP A 300 6.70 -6.14 -15.55
C ASP A 300 7.13 -7.61 -15.48
N ARG A 301 6.19 -8.53 -15.21
CA ARG A 301 6.45 -9.98 -15.19
C ARG A 301 6.64 -10.52 -16.60
N VAL A 302 5.83 -10.05 -17.54
CA VAL A 302 5.99 -10.39 -18.96
C VAL A 302 7.37 -9.98 -19.45
N LEU A 303 7.79 -8.73 -19.18
CA LEU A 303 9.12 -8.24 -19.55
C LEU A 303 10.23 -9.12 -18.97
N THR A 304 10.14 -9.48 -17.68
CA THR A 304 11.12 -10.38 -17.04
C THR A 304 11.25 -11.70 -17.79
N VAL A 305 10.13 -12.34 -18.14
CA VAL A 305 10.16 -13.62 -18.87
C VAL A 305 10.64 -13.43 -20.31
N GLN A 306 10.26 -12.35 -20.99
CA GLN A 306 10.74 -12.04 -22.35
C GLN A 306 12.26 -11.83 -22.39
N GLN A 307 12.81 -11.11 -21.42
CA GLN A 307 14.26 -10.92 -21.30
C GLN A 307 14.98 -12.25 -21.02
N ALA A 308 14.42 -13.10 -20.15
CA ALA A 308 14.97 -14.43 -19.89
C ALA A 308 14.94 -15.32 -21.14
N LEU A 309 13.85 -15.28 -21.92
CA LEU A 309 13.73 -16.01 -23.19
C LEU A 309 14.80 -15.56 -24.20
N GLN A 310 15.02 -14.26 -24.33
CA GLN A 310 16.04 -13.71 -25.23
C GLN A 310 17.47 -14.13 -24.85
N LYS A 311 17.75 -14.27 -23.55
CA LYS A 311 19.05 -14.71 -23.03
C LYS A 311 19.22 -16.25 -22.99
N GLY A 312 18.16 -17.02 -23.25
CA GLY A 312 18.17 -18.47 -23.06
C GLY A 312 18.20 -18.91 -21.59
N GLU A 313 17.76 -18.02 -20.68
CA GLU A 313 17.76 -18.21 -19.23
C GLU A 313 16.35 -18.49 -18.66
N ALA A 314 15.33 -18.55 -19.52
CA ALA A 314 13.95 -18.76 -19.09
C ALA A 314 13.77 -20.08 -18.34
N VAL A 315 13.02 -20.05 -17.25
CA VAL A 315 12.71 -21.25 -16.45
C VAL A 315 11.96 -22.25 -17.32
N ARG A 316 12.50 -23.47 -17.42
CA ARG A 316 11.83 -24.58 -18.12
C ARG A 316 10.65 -25.07 -17.29
N LEU A 317 9.61 -25.53 -17.97
CA LEU A 317 8.40 -26.03 -17.34
C LEU A 317 8.68 -27.24 -16.45
N GLY A 318 9.64 -28.10 -16.82
CA GLY A 318 10.10 -29.20 -15.95
C GLY A 318 10.62 -28.69 -14.61
N ASP A 319 11.54 -27.73 -14.67
CA ASP A 319 12.19 -27.17 -13.48
C ASP A 319 11.19 -26.42 -12.59
N LEU A 320 10.19 -25.75 -13.19
CA LEU A 320 9.13 -25.04 -12.47
C LEU A 320 8.35 -25.96 -11.49
N PHE A 321 8.08 -27.22 -11.87
CA PHE A 321 7.39 -28.17 -11.00
C PHE A 321 8.24 -28.65 -9.81
N GLU A 322 9.56 -28.57 -9.94
CA GLU A 322 10.52 -29.06 -8.94
C GLU A 322 11.05 -27.93 -8.05
N LEU A 323 10.62 -26.67 -8.28
CA LEU A 323 11.07 -25.54 -7.49
C LEU A 323 10.73 -25.68 -6.01
N GLU A 324 11.75 -25.52 -5.19
CA GLU A 324 11.65 -25.44 -3.74
C GLU A 324 11.52 -23.99 -3.29
N ARG A 325 10.90 -23.77 -2.12
CA ARG A 325 10.68 -22.43 -1.54
C ARG A 325 11.96 -21.59 -1.47
N ARG A 326 13.10 -22.20 -1.13
CA ARG A 326 14.40 -21.52 -0.99
C ARG A 326 14.98 -21.00 -2.32
N LYS A 327 14.49 -21.52 -3.45
CA LYS A 327 14.89 -21.11 -4.81
C LYS A 327 13.80 -20.28 -5.49
N PHE A 328 12.77 -19.86 -4.76
CA PHE A 328 11.61 -19.18 -5.33
C PHE A 328 11.71 -17.69 -5.06
N HIS A 329 12.43 -16.98 -5.94
CA HIS A 329 12.67 -15.55 -5.85
C HIS A 329 11.76 -14.81 -6.84
N SER A 330 11.96 -13.50 -6.96
CA SER A 330 11.17 -12.64 -7.86
C SER A 330 11.21 -13.09 -9.33
N PHE A 331 12.28 -13.76 -9.76
CA PHE A 331 12.46 -14.28 -11.12
C PHE A 331 11.58 -15.51 -11.39
N GLU A 332 11.63 -16.52 -10.52
CA GLU A 332 10.78 -17.72 -10.60
C GLU A 332 9.30 -17.36 -10.43
N TYR A 333 9.04 -16.37 -9.58
CA TYR A 333 7.69 -15.83 -9.37
C TYR A 333 7.08 -15.30 -10.67
N ALA A 334 7.86 -14.54 -11.46
CA ALA A 334 7.40 -14.02 -12.76
C ALA A 334 7.09 -15.15 -13.75
N HIS A 335 7.93 -16.19 -13.79
CA HIS A 335 7.71 -17.37 -14.63
C HIS A 335 6.46 -18.14 -14.20
N ALA A 336 6.32 -18.42 -12.90
CA ALA A 336 5.18 -19.13 -12.34
C ALA A 336 3.86 -18.40 -12.65
N TRP A 337 3.81 -17.07 -12.40
CA TRP A 337 2.65 -16.24 -12.78
C TRP A 337 2.37 -16.32 -14.27
N SER A 338 3.39 -16.17 -15.13
CA SER A 338 3.21 -16.17 -16.58
C SER A 338 2.66 -17.50 -17.10
N PHE A 339 3.03 -18.62 -16.48
CA PHE A 339 2.51 -19.93 -16.83
C PHE A 339 1.03 -20.05 -16.46
N VAL A 340 0.63 -19.61 -15.26
CA VAL A 340 -0.79 -19.56 -14.87
C VAL A 340 -1.57 -18.61 -15.76
N TYR A 341 -0.99 -17.46 -16.13
CA TYR A 341 -1.60 -16.51 -17.06
C TYR A 341 -1.82 -17.13 -18.44
N PHE A 342 -0.81 -17.84 -18.99
CA PHE A 342 -0.91 -18.62 -20.22
C PHE A 342 -2.03 -19.66 -20.16
N LEU A 343 -2.09 -20.46 -19.08
CA LEU A 343 -3.11 -21.49 -18.92
C LEU A 343 -4.54 -20.92 -18.91
N ASN A 344 -4.72 -19.66 -18.52
CA ASN A 344 -6.03 -19.01 -18.50
C ASN A 344 -6.35 -18.22 -19.77
N ASN A 345 -5.36 -17.76 -20.53
CA ASN A 345 -5.57 -16.79 -21.62
C ASN A 345 -5.16 -17.29 -23.01
N TYR A 346 -4.35 -18.34 -23.13
CA TYR A 346 -3.91 -18.85 -24.43
C TYR A 346 -5.07 -19.30 -25.31
N LYS A 347 -5.13 -18.77 -26.54
CA LYS A 347 -6.17 -19.08 -27.55
C LYS A 347 -7.58 -19.04 -26.96
N ASP A 348 -7.99 -17.87 -26.49
CA ASP A 348 -9.29 -17.63 -25.86
C ASP A 348 -9.57 -18.54 -24.66
N GLY A 349 -8.52 -18.80 -23.86
CA GLY A 349 -8.60 -19.62 -22.65
C GLY A 349 -8.76 -21.11 -22.92
N LYS A 350 -8.12 -21.64 -23.98
CA LYS A 350 -8.08 -23.06 -24.35
C LYS A 350 -7.87 -23.99 -23.14
N TYR A 351 -6.94 -23.65 -22.25
CA TYR A 351 -6.61 -24.47 -21.08
C TYR A 351 -7.36 -24.08 -19.79
N ALA A 352 -8.11 -22.98 -19.77
CA ALA A 352 -8.62 -22.36 -18.55
C ALA A 352 -9.57 -23.27 -17.76
N LYS A 353 -10.49 -23.96 -18.46
CA LYS A 353 -11.42 -24.90 -17.82
C LYS A 353 -10.70 -26.13 -17.27
N GLY A 354 -9.69 -26.62 -17.99
CA GLY A 354 -8.85 -27.73 -17.56
C GLY A 354 -8.03 -27.35 -16.33
N PHE A 355 -7.42 -26.17 -16.35
CA PHE A 355 -6.65 -25.63 -15.24
C PHE A 355 -7.50 -25.44 -13.98
N ALA A 356 -8.71 -24.86 -14.10
CA ALA A 356 -9.63 -24.72 -12.97
C ALA A 356 -10.00 -26.08 -12.34
N LYS A 357 -10.16 -27.11 -13.17
CA LYS A 357 -10.40 -28.48 -12.71
C LYS A 357 -9.16 -29.08 -12.02
N PHE A 358 -7.97 -28.88 -12.58
CA PHE A 358 -6.71 -29.28 -11.96
C PHE A 358 -6.53 -28.63 -10.59
N PHE A 359 -6.67 -27.30 -10.50
CA PHE A 359 -6.51 -26.55 -9.27
C PHE A 359 -7.45 -27.07 -8.19
N ARG A 360 -8.75 -27.21 -8.49
CA ARG A 360 -9.71 -27.77 -7.54
C ARG A 360 -9.32 -29.17 -7.10
N ASP A 361 -8.99 -30.06 -8.04
CA ASP A 361 -8.75 -31.47 -7.72
C ASP A 361 -7.44 -31.64 -6.92
N LEU A 362 -6.44 -30.79 -7.14
CA LEU A 362 -5.20 -30.76 -6.38
C LEU A 362 -5.45 -30.32 -4.93
N TYR A 363 -6.09 -29.17 -4.73
CA TYR A 363 -6.30 -28.59 -3.40
C TYR A 363 -7.35 -29.33 -2.55
N THR A 364 -8.20 -30.13 -3.19
CA THR A 364 -9.13 -31.04 -2.48
C THR A 364 -8.54 -32.43 -2.25
N THR A 365 -7.31 -32.71 -2.71
CA THR A 365 -6.72 -34.07 -2.76
C THR A 365 -7.73 -35.09 -3.30
N ALA A 366 -8.34 -34.76 -4.44
CA ALA A 366 -9.44 -35.54 -5.00
C ALA A 366 -9.07 -37.02 -5.15
N LYS A 367 -10.06 -37.93 -5.06
CA LYS A 367 -9.85 -39.38 -5.12
C LYS A 367 -8.93 -39.75 -6.30
N GLY A 368 -7.79 -40.37 -5.99
CA GLY A 368 -6.79 -40.81 -6.96
C GLY A 368 -5.63 -39.84 -7.20
N VAL A 369 -5.53 -38.73 -6.44
CA VAL A 369 -4.31 -37.91 -6.36
C VAL A 369 -3.42 -38.48 -5.25
N PRO A 370 -2.23 -39.05 -5.58
CA PRO A 370 -1.31 -39.54 -4.56
C PRO A 370 -0.78 -38.40 -3.70
N TYR A 371 -0.63 -38.63 -2.40
CA TYR A 371 0.03 -37.69 -1.49
C TYR A 371 0.82 -38.45 -0.43
N GLU A 372 1.84 -37.80 0.12
CA GLU A 372 2.61 -38.25 1.27
C GLU A 372 2.21 -37.44 2.50
N THR A 373 2.25 -38.10 3.66
CA THR A 373 2.02 -37.46 4.95
C THR A 373 3.37 -37.09 5.57
N ILE A 374 3.59 -35.82 5.83
CA ILE A 374 4.80 -35.29 6.47
C ILE A 374 4.47 -34.73 7.86
N PRO A 375 5.43 -34.70 8.81
CA PRO A 375 5.28 -33.91 10.03
C PRO A 375 5.02 -32.44 9.70
N SER A 376 4.15 -31.78 10.46
CA SER A 376 3.85 -30.36 10.24
C SER A 376 3.50 -29.63 11.53
N TYR A 377 3.93 -28.38 11.65
CA TYR A 377 3.68 -27.50 12.80
C TYR A 377 2.22 -27.03 12.97
N GLY A 378 1.28 -27.58 12.20
CA GLY A 378 -0.14 -27.26 12.30
C GLY A 378 -0.87 -28.03 13.39
N LEU A 379 -2.12 -27.64 13.69
CA LEU A 379 -2.96 -28.26 14.73
C LEU A 379 -3.10 -29.79 14.62
N SER A 380 -2.97 -30.35 13.41
CA SER A 380 -3.07 -31.80 13.20
C SER A 380 -1.74 -32.56 13.37
N GLY A 381 -0.62 -31.87 13.53
CA GLY A 381 0.73 -32.46 13.60
C GLY A 381 1.25 -33.03 12.28
N VAL A 382 0.41 -33.10 11.24
CA VAL A 382 0.73 -33.69 9.94
C VAL A 382 0.29 -32.79 8.77
N GLY A 383 0.96 -32.90 7.64
CA GLY A 383 0.64 -32.23 6.38
C GLY A 383 0.63 -33.23 5.22
N LYS A 384 -0.11 -32.90 4.14
CA LYS A 384 -0.17 -33.68 2.90
C LYS A 384 0.60 -32.95 1.81
N VAL A 385 1.54 -33.64 1.18
CA VAL A 385 2.31 -33.12 0.04
C VAL A 385 2.07 -34.03 -1.16
N VAL A 386 1.87 -33.43 -2.34
CA VAL A 386 1.79 -34.16 -3.62
C VAL A 386 3.11 -33.96 -4.34
N LYS A 387 3.69 -35.04 -4.88
CA LYS A 387 5.00 -34.98 -5.54
C LYS A 387 4.95 -34.20 -6.86
N PRO A 388 6.04 -33.53 -7.27
CA PRO A 388 6.11 -32.80 -8.55
C PRO A 388 5.59 -33.58 -9.75
N GLU A 389 5.98 -34.85 -9.88
CA GLU A 389 5.57 -35.73 -10.97
C GLU A 389 4.06 -35.98 -11.01
N ASP A 390 3.42 -36.10 -9.84
CA ASP A 390 1.98 -36.30 -9.71
C ASP A 390 1.20 -35.01 -9.98
N ILE A 391 1.72 -33.86 -9.55
CA ILE A 391 1.13 -32.54 -9.86
C ILE A 391 1.18 -32.31 -11.38
N LYS A 392 2.34 -32.55 -12.01
CA LYS A 392 2.52 -32.44 -13.45
C LYS A 392 1.58 -33.38 -14.22
N ALA A 393 1.52 -34.66 -13.83
CA ALA A 393 0.63 -35.63 -14.46
C ALA A 393 -0.84 -35.23 -14.33
N LEU A 394 -1.25 -34.72 -13.16
CA LEU A 394 -2.61 -34.24 -12.93
C LEU A 394 -2.93 -33.02 -13.80
N LEU A 395 -2.03 -32.03 -13.88
CA LEU A 395 -2.21 -30.84 -14.71
C LEU A 395 -2.42 -31.24 -16.18
N LEU A 396 -1.46 -31.97 -16.76
CA LEU A 396 -1.49 -32.46 -18.14
C LEU A 396 -2.79 -33.19 -18.47
N LYS A 397 -3.18 -34.12 -17.58
CA LYS A 397 -4.45 -34.86 -17.70
C LYS A 397 -5.67 -33.94 -17.73
N ARG A 398 -5.70 -32.87 -16.93
CA ARG A 398 -6.87 -31.98 -16.85
C ARG A 398 -6.93 -30.96 -17.97
N ILE A 399 -5.79 -30.49 -18.47
CA ILE A 399 -5.74 -29.56 -19.61
C ILE A 399 -5.80 -30.28 -20.96
N GLY A 400 -5.64 -31.61 -20.97
CA GLY A 400 -5.74 -32.42 -22.18
C GLY A 400 -4.50 -32.33 -23.08
N GLU A 401 -3.34 -32.02 -22.51
CA GLU A 401 -2.05 -32.02 -23.21
C GLU A 401 -1.18 -33.13 -22.61
N ARG A 402 -0.46 -33.87 -23.45
CA ARG A 402 0.42 -34.98 -23.02
C ARG A 402 1.89 -34.66 -23.26
N ASP A 403 2.18 -33.74 -24.16
CA ASP A 403 3.53 -33.33 -24.51
C ASP A 403 3.91 -32.08 -23.71
N VAL A 404 4.80 -32.28 -22.73
CA VAL A 404 5.33 -31.23 -21.87
C VAL A 404 6.13 -30.21 -22.66
N GLN A 405 6.94 -30.65 -23.62
CA GLN A 405 7.78 -29.76 -24.41
C GLN A 405 6.92 -28.89 -25.35
N LYS A 406 5.85 -29.46 -25.89
CA LYS A 406 4.87 -28.69 -26.66
C LYS A 406 4.14 -27.66 -25.79
N LEU A 407 3.78 -28.02 -24.56
CA LEU A 407 3.14 -27.07 -23.63
C LEU A 407 4.09 -25.93 -23.25
N GLU A 408 5.36 -26.25 -22.99
CA GLU A 408 6.41 -25.29 -22.71
C GLU A 408 6.63 -24.33 -23.89
N ARG A 409 6.80 -24.85 -25.12
CA ARG A 409 6.91 -24.01 -26.32
C ARG A 409 5.71 -23.08 -26.48
N GLN A 410 4.49 -23.61 -26.36
CA GLN A 410 3.28 -22.78 -26.44
C GLN A 410 3.23 -21.68 -25.39
N TRP A 411 3.68 -21.96 -24.17
CA TRP A 411 3.75 -20.99 -23.10
C TRP A 411 4.79 -19.91 -23.42
N HIS A 412 6.00 -20.30 -23.78
CA HIS A 412 7.08 -19.37 -24.10
C HIS A 412 6.76 -18.52 -25.33
N ASP A 413 6.25 -19.12 -26.41
CA ASP A 413 5.80 -18.42 -27.61
C ASP A 413 4.70 -17.40 -27.28
N PHE A 414 3.70 -17.82 -26.48
CA PHE A 414 2.61 -16.93 -26.07
C PHE A 414 3.11 -15.72 -25.28
N ILE A 415 4.06 -15.90 -24.34
CA ILE A 415 4.60 -14.79 -23.57
C ILE A 415 5.52 -13.90 -24.43
N ALA A 416 6.30 -14.50 -25.33
CA ALA A 416 7.16 -13.77 -26.26
C ALA A 416 6.37 -12.84 -27.20
N GLU A 417 5.15 -13.24 -27.59
CA GLU A 417 4.28 -12.47 -28.49
C GLU A 417 3.51 -11.33 -27.81
N ILE A 418 3.46 -11.26 -26.47
CA ILE A 418 2.73 -10.19 -25.78
C ILE A 418 3.46 -8.85 -26.01
N PRO A 419 2.81 -7.83 -26.60
CA PRO A 419 3.41 -6.52 -26.73
C PRO A 419 3.58 -5.88 -25.35
N VAL A 420 4.79 -5.40 -25.07
CA VAL A 420 5.12 -4.69 -23.84
C VAL A 420 5.81 -3.38 -24.17
N ASP A 421 5.28 -2.29 -23.60
CA ASP A 421 6.01 -1.04 -23.49
C ASP A 421 7.14 -1.24 -22.46
N ALA A 422 8.36 -1.45 -22.98
CA ALA A 422 9.49 -1.83 -22.15
C ALA A 422 9.84 -0.76 -21.10
N PRO A 423 9.93 0.54 -21.44
CA PRO A 423 10.11 1.60 -20.43
C PRO A 423 9.07 1.57 -19.30
N GLU A 424 7.78 1.47 -19.62
CA GLU A 424 6.71 1.42 -18.60
C GLU A 424 6.77 0.14 -17.75
N ALA A 425 7.06 -1.01 -18.36
CA ALA A 425 7.23 -2.26 -17.65
C ALA A 425 8.44 -2.24 -16.71
N ARG A 426 9.54 -1.60 -17.12
CA ARG A 426 10.71 -1.38 -16.28
C ARG A 426 10.40 -0.43 -15.13
N LEU A 427 9.71 0.69 -15.37
CA LEU A 427 9.26 1.59 -14.30
C LEU A 427 8.49 0.79 -13.24
N LYS A 428 7.50 0.01 -13.65
CA LYS A 428 6.69 -0.80 -12.73
C LYS A 428 7.53 -1.83 -11.95
N ARG A 429 8.49 -2.49 -12.61
CA ARG A 429 9.40 -3.45 -11.97
C ARG A 429 10.33 -2.76 -10.95
N GLY A 430 10.91 -1.62 -11.32
CA GLY A 430 11.74 -0.79 -10.44
C GLY A 430 10.98 -0.25 -9.22
N LEU A 431 9.76 0.25 -9.41
CA LEU A 431 8.90 0.70 -8.30
C LEU A 431 8.59 -0.43 -7.31
N ARG A 432 8.32 -1.64 -7.81
CA ARG A 432 8.10 -2.82 -6.94
C ARG A 432 9.37 -3.16 -6.16
N ALA A 433 10.53 -3.15 -6.80
CA ALA A 433 11.80 -3.43 -6.14
C ALA A 433 12.07 -2.40 -5.01
N VAL A 434 11.83 -1.11 -5.26
CA VAL A 434 11.90 -0.06 -4.24
C VAL A 434 10.92 -0.30 -3.09
N ALA A 435 9.68 -0.72 -3.37
CA ALA A 435 8.70 -1.04 -2.33
C ALA A 435 9.08 -2.26 -1.48
N GLN A 436 9.86 -3.17 -2.05
CA GLN A 436 10.43 -4.35 -1.40
C GLN A 436 11.79 -4.07 -0.75
N TRP A 437 12.26 -2.82 -0.78
CA TRP A 437 13.56 -2.39 -0.27
C TRP A 437 14.78 -2.99 -1.01
N LYS A 438 14.56 -3.56 -2.20
CA LYS A 438 15.60 -4.12 -3.08
C LYS A 438 16.19 -3.03 -3.99
N PHE A 439 16.87 -2.05 -3.40
CA PHE A 439 17.31 -0.86 -4.13
C PHE A 439 18.34 -1.14 -5.22
N GLY A 440 19.27 -2.07 -4.98
CA GLY A 440 20.26 -2.48 -5.97
C GLY A 440 19.61 -3.04 -7.24
N ALA A 441 18.61 -3.92 -7.08
CA ALA A 441 17.85 -4.49 -8.18
C ALA A 441 16.92 -3.49 -8.88
N ALA A 442 16.53 -2.40 -8.20
CA ALA A 442 15.64 -1.39 -8.78
C ALA A 442 16.34 -0.46 -9.79
N LEU A 443 17.61 -0.13 -9.55
CA LEU A 443 18.32 0.92 -10.30
C LEU A 443 18.38 0.68 -11.82
N PRO A 444 18.80 -0.50 -12.33
CA PRO A 444 18.91 -0.70 -13.77
C PRO A 444 17.58 -0.53 -14.52
N ASP A 445 16.47 -0.89 -13.87
CA ASP A 445 15.14 -0.71 -14.45
C ASP A 445 14.68 0.75 -14.43
N LEU A 446 14.92 1.45 -13.33
CA LEU A 446 14.56 2.86 -13.20
C LEU A 446 15.38 3.73 -14.16
N GLU A 447 16.67 3.46 -14.31
CA GLU A 447 17.55 4.10 -15.29
C GLU A 447 17.06 3.86 -16.71
N ALA A 448 16.87 2.60 -17.09
CA ALA A 448 16.43 2.26 -18.45
C ALA A 448 14.99 2.69 -18.76
N ALA A 449 14.14 2.91 -17.75
CA ALA A 449 12.82 3.54 -17.92
C ALA A 449 12.96 5.03 -18.23
N ILE A 450 13.77 5.76 -17.45
CA ILE A 450 14.03 7.20 -17.65
C ILE A 450 14.73 7.45 -18.99
N GLU A 451 15.75 6.67 -19.34
CA GLU A 451 16.42 6.73 -20.65
C GLU A 451 15.47 6.38 -21.80
N GLY A 452 14.49 5.52 -21.54
CA GLY A 452 13.40 5.17 -22.45
C GLY A 452 12.35 6.27 -22.64
N GLY A 453 12.49 7.43 -21.97
CA GLY A 453 11.60 8.58 -22.12
C GLY A 453 10.39 8.59 -21.18
N VAL A 454 10.39 7.79 -20.11
CA VAL A 454 9.34 7.84 -19.09
C VAL A 454 9.42 9.15 -18.32
N GLU A 455 8.39 9.99 -18.46
CA GLU A 455 8.25 11.29 -17.75
C GLU A 455 7.43 11.18 -16.46
N ASP A 456 7.22 9.97 -15.93
CA ASP A 456 6.54 9.77 -14.65
C ASP A 456 7.42 10.24 -13.48
N ALA A 457 6.91 11.16 -12.66
CA ALA A 457 7.61 11.67 -11.48
C ALA A 457 8.08 10.58 -10.52
N ARG A 458 7.35 9.45 -10.45
CA ARG A 458 7.69 8.30 -9.61
C ARG A 458 8.98 7.62 -10.06
N ALA A 459 9.34 7.68 -11.35
CA ALA A 459 10.59 7.10 -11.86
C ALA A 459 11.80 7.77 -11.19
N TYR A 460 11.83 9.10 -11.23
CA TYR A 460 12.89 9.91 -10.63
C TYR A 460 12.90 9.81 -9.11
N TRP A 461 11.72 9.93 -8.47
CA TRP A 461 11.62 9.75 -7.02
C TRP A 461 12.14 8.38 -6.55
N ALA A 462 11.75 7.31 -7.25
CA ALA A 462 12.15 5.96 -6.91
C ALA A 462 13.65 5.75 -7.13
N ARG A 463 14.22 6.35 -8.19
CA ARG A 463 15.66 6.29 -8.45
C ARG A 463 16.46 7.05 -7.40
N ALA A 464 16.03 8.27 -7.03
CA ALA A 464 16.62 9.02 -5.92
C ALA A 464 16.67 8.17 -4.63
N ARG A 465 15.52 7.57 -4.29
CA ARG A 465 15.41 6.69 -3.12
C ARG A 465 16.34 5.47 -3.23
N ALA A 466 16.39 4.82 -4.38
CA ALA A 466 17.26 3.67 -4.57
C ALA A 466 18.75 4.02 -4.47
N ILE A 467 19.16 5.15 -5.02
CA ILE A 467 20.54 5.66 -4.91
C ILE A 467 20.91 5.91 -3.44
N THR A 468 20.04 6.60 -2.69
CA THR A 468 20.29 6.94 -1.29
C THR A 468 20.41 5.71 -0.39
N PHE A 469 19.58 4.68 -0.59
CA PHE A 469 19.50 3.53 0.33
C PHE A 469 20.23 2.27 -0.15
N LYS A 470 20.80 2.26 -1.37
CA LYS A 470 21.60 1.13 -1.85
C LYS A 470 22.76 0.83 -0.90
N GLY A 471 22.87 -0.42 -0.45
CA GLY A 471 23.93 -0.89 0.45
C GLY A 471 23.76 -0.50 1.93
N HIS A 472 22.71 0.24 2.29
CA HIS A 472 22.44 0.66 3.67
C HIS A 472 21.43 -0.24 4.41
N ILE A 473 20.80 -1.18 3.71
CA ILE A 473 19.65 -1.93 4.23
C ILE A 473 19.90 -3.42 4.10
N VAL A 474 20.05 -4.06 5.25
CA VAL A 474 20.28 -5.50 5.39
C VAL A 474 18.93 -6.22 5.32
N HIS A 475 18.78 -7.12 4.36
CA HIS A 475 17.62 -8.01 4.31
C HIS A 475 17.86 -9.21 5.22
N PHE A 476 16.84 -9.62 5.97
CA PHE A 476 16.86 -10.85 6.74
C PHE A 476 15.77 -11.79 6.21
N ASP A 477 16.06 -13.08 6.13
CA ASP A 477 15.07 -14.10 5.77
C ASP A 477 14.07 -14.37 6.92
N GLU A 478 13.16 -15.33 6.73
CA GLU A 478 12.16 -15.72 7.73
C GLU A 478 12.80 -16.34 9.00
N ASP A 479 14.03 -16.83 8.91
CA ASP A 479 14.81 -17.44 9.99
C ASP A 479 15.79 -16.43 10.65
N GLY A 480 15.84 -15.20 10.15
CA GLY A 480 16.69 -14.12 10.66
C GLY A 480 18.12 -14.12 10.12
N GLU A 481 18.40 -14.89 9.06
CA GLU A 481 19.69 -14.85 8.37
C GLU A 481 19.75 -13.68 7.39
N GLU A 482 20.87 -12.97 7.37
CA GLU A 482 21.14 -11.91 6.40
C GLU A 482 21.11 -12.49 4.98
N LEU A 483 20.11 -12.09 4.20
CA LEU A 483 20.06 -12.41 2.79
C LEU A 483 21.12 -11.58 2.09
N PRO A 484 22.01 -12.20 1.30
CA PRO A 484 22.94 -11.45 0.47
C PRO A 484 22.13 -10.50 -0.41
N ASP A 485 22.58 -9.25 -0.53
CA ASP A 485 22.02 -8.32 -1.51
C ASP A 485 22.20 -9.00 -2.88
N GLU A 486 21.11 -9.57 -3.42
CA GLU A 486 21.03 -10.16 -4.77
C GLU A 486 21.15 -9.02 -5.80
N THR A 487 22.24 -8.26 -5.71
CA THR A 487 22.71 -7.40 -6.77
C THR A 487 23.29 -8.33 -7.82
N PRO A 488 22.77 -8.32 -9.06
CA PRO A 488 23.66 -8.62 -10.17
C PRO A 488 24.81 -7.63 -10.02
N GLU A 489 26.04 -8.12 -9.83
CA GLU A 489 27.21 -7.31 -10.12
C GLU A 489 27.02 -6.82 -11.55
N THR A 490 26.67 -5.54 -11.71
CA THR A 490 26.66 -4.94 -13.03
C THR A 490 28.12 -4.84 -13.45
N GLU A 491 28.60 -5.85 -14.17
CA GLU A 491 29.85 -5.78 -14.91
C GLU A 491 29.81 -4.51 -15.79
N GLY A 492 30.55 -3.48 -15.40
CA GLY A 492 30.77 -2.28 -16.21
C GLY A 492 30.11 -0.98 -15.73
N GLY A 493 29.38 -0.95 -14.61
CA GLY A 493 28.91 0.31 -14.01
C GLY A 493 30.02 1.03 -13.25
N LYS A 494 30.29 2.32 -13.55
CA LYS A 494 31.18 3.14 -12.71
C LYS A 494 30.53 3.27 -11.33
N GLU A 495 31.19 2.78 -10.29
CA GLU A 495 30.74 2.98 -8.91
C GLU A 495 30.82 4.47 -8.56
N LEU A 496 29.68 5.06 -8.23
CA LEU A 496 29.59 6.47 -7.86
C LEU A 496 30.15 6.66 -6.44
N SER A 497 30.95 7.70 -6.25
CA SER A 497 31.34 8.19 -4.93
C SER A 497 30.12 8.57 -4.10
N SER A 498 30.29 8.70 -2.78
CA SER A 498 29.20 9.15 -1.89
C SER A 498 28.64 10.52 -2.31
N GLU A 499 29.51 11.42 -2.74
CA GLU A 499 29.14 12.76 -3.21
C GLU A 499 28.34 12.70 -4.53
N GLU A 500 28.82 11.94 -5.51
CA GLU A 500 28.10 11.75 -6.79
C GLU A 500 26.72 11.11 -6.57
N ARG A 501 26.60 10.13 -5.64
CA ARG A 501 25.30 9.53 -5.28
C ARG A 501 24.35 10.56 -4.67
N GLN A 502 24.84 11.38 -3.76
CA GLN A 502 24.02 12.42 -3.12
C GLN A 502 23.56 13.47 -4.13
N GLU A 503 24.45 13.93 -5.00
CA GLU A 503 24.13 14.90 -6.05
C GLU A 503 23.07 14.33 -7.02
N GLN A 504 23.24 13.08 -7.47
CA GLN A 504 22.28 12.42 -8.35
C GLN A 504 20.92 12.24 -7.67
N ALA A 505 20.88 11.83 -6.41
CA ALA A 505 19.62 11.69 -5.66
C ALA A 505 18.89 13.03 -5.47
N LEU A 506 19.63 14.11 -5.22
CA LEU A 506 19.08 15.47 -5.13
C LEU A 506 18.55 15.97 -6.48
N ALA A 507 19.27 15.70 -7.56
CA ALA A 507 18.81 16.05 -8.92
C ALA A 507 17.51 15.31 -9.26
N ASP A 508 17.45 14.01 -8.98
CA ASP A 508 16.29 13.17 -9.26
C ASP A 508 15.06 13.57 -8.43
N ILE A 509 15.21 13.83 -7.12
CA ILE A 509 14.07 14.23 -6.31
C ILE A 509 13.55 15.62 -6.70
N ARG A 510 14.43 16.54 -7.11
CA ARG A 510 14.04 17.85 -7.65
C ARG A 510 13.27 17.67 -8.95
N ARG A 511 13.72 16.79 -9.84
CA ARG A 511 12.99 16.46 -11.08
C ARG A 511 11.62 15.86 -10.81
N ALA A 512 11.49 14.98 -9.81
CA ALA A 512 10.18 14.46 -9.39
C ALA A 512 9.24 15.57 -8.91
N ILE A 513 9.75 16.56 -8.16
CA ILE A 513 8.98 17.72 -7.71
C ILE A 513 8.61 18.65 -8.88
N GLU A 514 9.49 18.82 -9.88
CA GLU A 514 9.14 19.59 -11.09
C GLU A 514 7.96 18.97 -11.85
N LEU A 515 7.93 17.63 -11.94
CA LEU A 515 6.90 16.88 -12.65
C LEU A 515 5.58 16.78 -11.86
N ASP A 516 5.65 16.70 -10.53
CA ASP A 516 4.48 16.72 -9.63
C ASP A 516 4.72 17.65 -8.42
N PRO A 517 4.55 18.98 -8.60
CA PRO A 517 4.87 19.96 -7.55
C PRO A 517 3.99 19.89 -6.31
N LEU A 518 2.83 19.25 -6.41
CA LEU A 518 1.85 19.12 -5.33
C LEU A 518 2.00 17.79 -4.56
N ASN A 519 3.06 17.03 -4.81
CA ASN A 519 3.33 15.79 -4.10
C ASN A 519 4.03 16.04 -2.75
N ALA A 520 3.30 15.88 -1.65
CA ALA A 520 3.83 16.05 -0.30
C ALA A 520 5.00 15.10 0.00
N ARG A 521 4.95 13.86 -0.52
CA ARG A 521 5.98 12.84 -0.27
C ARG A 521 7.32 13.24 -0.86
N TYR A 522 7.32 13.78 -2.08
CA TYR A 522 8.56 14.18 -2.75
C TYR A 522 9.25 15.34 -2.03
N ARG A 523 8.47 16.30 -1.52
CA ARG A 523 9.02 17.40 -0.70
C ARG A 523 9.60 16.90 0.63
N ARG A 524 8.93 15.95 1.28
CA ARG A 524 9.46 15.31 2.49
C ARG A 524 10.75 14.55 2.21
N ASP A 525 10.83 13.80 1.11
CA ASP A 525 12.05 13.09 0.72
C ASP A 525 13.18 14.06 0.29
N LEU A 526 12.89 15.19 -0.38
CA LEU A 526 13.90 16.24 -0.66
C LEU A 526 14.42 16.85 0.64
N SER A 527 13.54 17.25 1.55
CA SER A 527 13.91 17.76 2.88
C SER A 527 14.89 16.83 3.59
N PHE A 528 14.61 15.53 3.51
CA PHE A 528 15.43 14.49 4.09
C PHE A 528 16.79 14.33 3.38
N TYR A 529 16.83 14.31 2.04
CA TYR A 529 18.07 14.18 1.27
C TYR A 529 18.99 15.41 1.42
N LEU A 530 18.44 16.59 1.74
CA LEU A 530 19.21 17.79 2.04
C LEU A 530 19.96 17.72 3.37
N VAL A 531 19.43 17.01 4.37
CA VAL A 531 20.06 16.87 5.70
C VAL A 531 21.19 15.84 5.69
N ALA A 532 21.10 14.82 4.83
CA ALA A 532 22.20 13.94 4.44
C ALA A 532 23.00 13.25 5.57
N ASP A 533 22.32 12.75 6.60
CA ASP A 533 22.90 11.77 7.52
C ASP A 533 22.19 10.41 7.33
N PRO A 534 22.86 9.39 6.76
CA PRO A 534 22.31 8.04 6.58
C PRO A 534 21.85 7.35 7.88
N ASP A 535 22.45 7.69 9.03
CA ASP A 535 22.06 7.13 10.34
C ASP A 535 20.85 7.87 10.93
N LEU A 536 20.76 9.18 10.72
CA LEU A 536 19.54 9.96 10.98
C LEU A 536 18.39 9.51 10.06
N ALA A 537 18.73 9.14 8.83
CA ALA A 537 17.81 8.61 7.84
C ALA A 537 17.24 7.24 8.23
N LYS A 538 18.10 6.36 8.74
CA LYS A 538 17.72 5.05 9.27
C LYS A 538 16.85 5.17 10.52
N SER A 539 17.26 5.96 11.50
CA SER A 539 16.49 6.18 12.74
C SER A 539 15.10 6.75 12.49
N PHE A 540 14.94 7.70 11.55
CA PHE A 540 13.62 8.24 11.22
C PHE A 540 12.72 7.25 10.46
N ILE A 541 13.31 6.43 9.59
CA ILE A 541 12.60 5.30 8.94
C ILE A 541 12.13 4.27 9.98
N GLU A 542 12.96 4.02 10.99
CA GLU A 542 12.72 3.06 12.07
C GLU A 542 11.84 3.63 13.21
N ASN A 543 11.32 4.86 13.07
CA ASN A 543 10.52 5.57 14.09
C ASN A 543 11.26 5.81 15.43
N GLU A 544 12.57 5.95 15.40
CA GLU A 544 13.33 6.40 16.56
C GLU A 544 13.28 7.93 16.63
N THR A 545 12.73 8.46 17.73
CA THR A 545 12.71 9.90 18.00
C THR A 545 14.13 10.36 18.35
N THR A 546 14.87 10.85 17.36
CA THR A 546 16.06 11.65 17.62
C THR A 546 15.60 13.06 18.03
N LYS A 547 15.85 13.43 19.28
CA LYS A 547 15.65 14.80 19.81
C LYS A 547 16.79 15.75 19.40
N GLU A 548 17.39 15.51 18.25
CA GLU A 548 18.42 16.40 17.72
C GLU A 548 17.74 17.47 16.88
N SER A 549 18.07 18.72 17.15
CA SER A 549 17.47 19.83 16.43
C SER A 549 18.24 20.06 15.13
N ILE A 550 17.56 19.92 14.01
CA ILE A 550 18.17 20.07 12.69
C ILE A 550 18.18 21.55 12.30
N GLU A 551 19.32 22.07 11.86
CA GLU A 551 19.47 23.45 11.38
C GLU A 551 19.77 23.44 9.87
N HIS A 552 18.73 23.43 9.03
CA HIS A 552 18.85 23.53 7.58
C HIS A 552 17.62 24.22 6.96
N GLY A 553 17.80 25.44 6.45
CA GLY A 553 16.70 26.31 5.99
C GLY A 553 15.84 25.71 4.89
N GLU A 554 16.46 25.31 3.77
CA GLU A 554 15.73 24.71 2.62
C GLU A 554 15.02 23.40 3.02
N ALA A 555 15.68 22.54 3.79
CA ALA A 555 15.08 21.31 4.29
C ALA A 555 13.86 21.58 5.18
N LYS A 556 13.92 22.56 6.08
CA LYS A 556 12.79 22.98 6.92
C LYS A 556 11.63 23.49 6.07
N GLU A 557 11.92 24.31 5.05
CA GLU A 557 10.93 24.81 4.09
C GLU A 557 10.20 23.65 3.39
N GLN A 558 10.96 22.69 2.83
CA GLN A 558 10.37 21.52 2.16
C GLN A 558 9.59 20.61 3.11
N ALA A 559 10.01 20.48 4.37
CA ALA A 559 9.25 19.75 5.40
C ALA A 559 7.92 20.44 5.72
N GLY A 560 7.93 21.77 5.85
CA GLY A 560 6.72 22.57 6.08
C GLY A 560 5.73 22.47 4.92
N LEU A 561 6.21 22.61 3.68
CA LEU A 561 5.37 22.42 2.49
C LEU A 561 4.79 21.00 2.39
N ALA A 562 5.56 19.96 2.74
CA ALA A 562 5.04 18.60 2.79
C ALA A 562 3.89 18.45 3.80
N MET A 563 4.05 19.05 5.00
CA MET A 563 3.01 19.07 6.03
C MET A 563 1.75 19.82 5.56
N GLU A 564 1.88 20.92 4.82
CA GLU A 564 0.72 21.70 4.34
C GLU A 564 0.01 21.03 3.15
N LEU A 565 0.75 20.33 2.29
CA LEU A 565 0.18 19.58 1.16
C LEU A 565 -0.58 18.33 1.61
N ASP A 566 -0.15 17.69 2.71
CA ASP A 566 -0.86 16.57 3.32
C ASP A 566 -0.84 16.61 4.86
N PRO A 567 -1.68 17.46 5.48
CA PRO A 567 -1.68 17.68 6.92
C PRO A 567 -2.19 16.48 7.73
N LYS A 568 -2.71 15.44 7.07
CA LYS A 568 -3.22 14.23 7.71
C LYS A 568 -2.10 13.25 8.06
N ILE A 569 -0.92 13.39 7.44
CA ILE A 569 0.24 12.53 7.70
C ILE A 569 1.02 13.08 8.91
N ALA A 570 0.73 12.51 10.09
CA ALA A 570 1.35 12.95 11.35
C ALA A 570 2.89 12.95 11.33
N SER A 571 3.51 12.02 10.61
CA SER A 571 4.98 11.96 10.50
C SER A 571 5.58 13.14 9.75
N TYR A 572 4.84 13.83 8.87
CA TYR A 572 5.34 15.04 8.19
C TYR A 572 5.41 16.20 9.17
N ARG A 573 4.42 16.33 10.05
CA ARG A 573 4.46 17.30 11.15
C ARG A 573 5.61 17.01 12.10
N THR A 574 5.76 15.76 12.54
CA THR A 574 6.87 15.37 13.43
C THR A 574 8.24 15.64 12.80
N TRP A 575 8.38 15.40 11.48
CA TRP A 575 9.60 15.75 10.76
C TRP A 575 9.82 17.26 10.70
N TYR A 576 8.81 18.06 10.39
CA TYR A 576 8.93 19.52 10.40
C TYR A 576 9.30 20.07 11.79
N GLU A 577 8.72 19.51 12.85
CA GLU A 577 8.98 19.89 14.26
C GLU A 577 10.37 19.49 14.77
N SER A 578 11.14 18.66 14.05
CA SER A 578 12.54 18.36 14.40
C SER A 578 13.51 19.48 14.00
N PHE A 579 13.08 20.41 13.14
CA PHE A 579 13.88 21.57 12.75
C PHE A 579 13.71 22.73 13.74
N LYS A 580 14.82 23.39 14.06
CA LYS A 580 14.83 24.64 14.87
C LYS A 580 14.26 25.82 14.10
#